data_AF-A0A519WGA0-F1
#
_entry.id   AF-A0A519WGA0-F1
#
_cell.length_a   1.000
_cell.length_b   1.000
_cell.length_c   1.000
_cell.angle_alpha   90.00
_cell.angle_beta   90.00
_cell.angle_gamma   90.00
#
_symmetry.space_group_name_H-M   'P 1'
#
loop_
_entity.id
_entity.type
_entity.pdbx_description
1 polymer ?
#
loop_
_entity_poly.entity_id
_entity_poly.type
_entity_poly.pdbx_seq_one_letter_code
_entity_poly.pdbx_strand_id
1 'polypeptide(L)'
;MKKQILMLSAVAMIMVASCSKSKDEPKEETVNCQLTEKNYSNLKIIYTYHSDGKLASVKEGDYQETYTYTANTMVWKFIDGGTATTTYTLDAQGLVKSSSEVRSNSTFSYNSDGYLTEVNSSGSLSGKVIYTWISGNLTKVEKTTVYGTTTINIEYNTEN
;
A
#
# COMPACT_ATOMS: atom_id res chain seq x y z
N MET A 1 -25.01 8.31 5.75
CA MET A 1 -24.22 8.16 4.51
C MET A 1 -23.14 7.13 4.76
N LYS A 2 -23.29 5.93 4.20
CA LYS A 2 -22.28 4.87 4.35
C LYS A 2 -21.05 5.35 3.58
N LYS A 3 -20.01 5.78 4.31
CA LYS A 3 -18.68 5.98 3.73
C LYS A 3 -18.37 4.67 3.02
N GLN A 4 -18.31 4.68 1.70
CA GLN A 4 -17.69 3.59 0.96
C GLN A 4 -16.23 3.62 1.41
N ILE A 5 -15.97 2.87 2.48
CA ILE A 5 -14.66 2.45 2.91
C ILE A 5 -14.21 1.55 1.77
N LEU A 6 -13.71 2.20 0.71
CA LEU A 6 -12.92 1.56 -0.32
C LEU A 6 -11.88 0.79 0.49
N MET A 7 -11.95 -0.53 0.46
CA MET A 7 -10.99 -1.42 1.09
C MET A 7 -9.59 -1.04 0.56
N LEU A 8 -8.98 -0.07 1.22
CA LEU A 8 -7.64 0.45 0.99
C LEU A 8 -6.62 -0.30 1.86
N SER A 9 -7.02 -1.44 2.43
CA SER A 9 -6.11 -2.33 3.15
C SER A 9 -4.95 -2.85 2.29
N ALA A 10 -5.03 -2.72 0.95
CA ALA A 10 -3.94 -3.05 0.04
C ALA A 10 -3.15 -1.83 -0.49
N VAL A 11 -3.67 -0.59 -0.38
CA VAL A 11 -3.04 0.60 -1.02
C VAL A 11 -2.16 1.38 -0.04
N ALA A 12 -2.41 1.28 1.27
CA ALA A 12 -1.52 1.87 2.28
C ALA A 12 -0.12 1.21 2.31
N MET A 13 0.04 0.02 1.70
CA MET A 13 1.32 -0.71 1.64
C MET A 13 2.27 -0.26 0.53
N ILE A 14 1.91 0.74 -0.30
CA ILE A 14 2.64 1.06 -1.54
C ILE A 14 3.67 2.20 -1.38
N MET A 15 3.90 2.73 -0.18
CA MET A 15 4.84 3.85 0.00
C MET A 15 5.96 3.52 0.98
N VAL A 16 7.14 3.14 0.46
CA VAL A 16 8.41 3.85 0.67
C VAL A 16 9.49 3.41 -0.31
N ALA A 17 9.42 3.97 -1.51
CA ALA A 17 10.58 4.44 -2.26
C ALA A 17 10.10 5.58 -3.18
N SER A 18 9.42 6.58 -2.61
CA SER A 18 9.06 7.78 -3.36
C SER A 18 10.27 8.71 -3.33
N CYS A 19 11.15 8.56 -4.31
CA CYS A 19 12.09 9.60 -4.68
C CYS A 19 11.96 9.81 -6.20
N SER A 20 11.62 11.04 -6.59
CA SER A 20 11.84 11.48 -7.97
C SER A 20 13.35 11.46 -8.19
N LYS A 21 13.83 10.65 -9.13
CA LYS A 21 15.25 10.63 -9.49
C LYS A 21 15.60 12.00 -10.10
N SER A 22 16.23 12.90 -9.34
CA SER A 22 16.95 14.04 -9.92
C SER A 22 18.22 13.53 -10.60
N LYS A 23 18.50 14.04 -11.80
CA LYS A 23 19.46 13.49 -12.77
C LYS A 23 20.94 13.80 -12.47
N ASP A 24 21.40 13.77 -11.22
CA ASP A 24 22.82 14.02 -10.94
C ASP A 24 23.33 13.08 -9.82
N GLU A 25 24.32 12.23 -10.16
CA GLU A 25 25.15 11.43 -9.24
C GLU A 25 26.52 12.15 -9.04
N PRO A 26 27.32 11.93 -7.96
CA PRO A 26 27.21 10.86 -6.97
C PRO A 26 27.43 11.25 -5.49
N LYS A 27 26.81 10.48 -4.58
CA LYS A 27 27.37 10.06 -3.28
C LYS A 27 26.52 8.92 -2.72
N GLU A 28 27.20 7.83 -2.37
CA GLU A 28 26.65 6.60 -1.78
C GLU A 28 26.27 6.85 -0.31
N GLU A 29 25.29 7.73 -0.10
CA GLU A 29 24.53 7.82 1.15
C GLU A 29 23.19 7.16 0.87
N THR A 30 22.82 6.17 1.69
CA THR A 30 21.47 5.59 1.68
C THR A 30 20.48 6.69 2.07
N VAL A 31 20.05 7.50 1.09
CA VAL A 31 19.00 8.49 1.29
C VAL A 31 17.71 7.70 1.50
N ASN A 32 17.38 7.48 2.77
CA ASN A 32 16.16 6.83 3.18
C ASN A 32 15.00 7.82 2.92
N CYS A 33 14.48 7.83 1.69
CA CYS A 33 13.37 8.70 1.26
C CYS A 33 12.04 8.22 1.89
N GLN A 34 11.90 8.44 3.19
CA GLN A 34 10.70 8.11 3.95
C GLN A 34 9.81 9.34 4.10
N LEU A 35 8.57 9.22 3.61
CA LEU A 35 7.56 10.26 3.79
C LEU A 35 7.13 10.25 5.26
N THR A 36 7.39 11.30 6.03
CA THR A 36 7.00 11.36 7.45
C THR A 36 5.66 12.04 7.67
N GLU A 37 5.24 12.90 6.74
CA GLU A 37 3.95 13.57 6.83
C GLU A 37 3.41 14.01 5.46
N LYS A 38 2.09 14.12 5.37
CA LYS A 38 1.39 14.79 4.27
C LYS A 38 0.37 15.75 4.83
N ASN A 39 0.43 17.00 4.39
CA ASN A 39 -0.49 18.05 4.81
C ASN A 39 -1.46 18.37 3.65
N TYR A 40 -2.74 18.45 3.99
CA TYR A 40 -3.82 18.94 3.15
C TYR A 40 -4.53 20.06 3.91
N SER A 41 -5.34 20.86 3.21
CA SER A 41 -5.99 22.05 3.78
C SER A 41 -6.81 21.78 5.06
N ASN A 42 -7.32 20.57 5.24
CA ASN A 42 -8.14 20.16 6.40
C ASN A 42 -7.70 18.84 7.03
N LEU A 43 -6.56 18.28 6.63
CA LEU A 43 -6.15 16.94 7.02
C LEU A 43 -4.63 16.83 7.09
N LYS A 44 -4.14 16.20 8.15
CA LYS A 44 -2.74 15.82 8.29
C LYS A 44 -2.63 14.31 8.42
N ILE A 45 -1.77 13.71 7.61
CA ILE A 45 -1.41 12.31 7.67
C ILE A 45 0.02 12.20 8.18
N ILE A 46 0.26 11.37 9.19
CA ILE A 46 1.56 11.15 9.81
C ILE A 46 1.97 9.70 9.59
N TYR A 47 3.21 9.51 9.17
CA TYR A 47 3.82 8.19 8.95
C TYR A 47 4.98 8.02 9.93
N THR A 48 5.08 6.83 10.53
CA THR A 48 6.24 6.46 11.35
C THR A 48 6.85 5.17 10.86
N TYR A 49 8.12 4.95 11.16
CA TYR A 49 8.88 3.81 10.66
C TYR A 49 9.62 3.11 11.81
N HIS A 50 9.78 1.80 11.68
CA HIS A 50 10.68 1.01 12.53
C HIS A 50 12.13 1.33 12.19
N SER A 51 13.06 0.93 13.07
CA SER A 51 14.50 1.16 12.87
C SER A 51 15.07 0.48 11.62
N ASP A 52 14.41 -0.56 11.11
CA ASP A 52 14.76 -1.26 9.87
C ASP A 52 14.15 -0.63 8.60
N GLY A 53 13.49 0.52 8.76
CA GLY A 53 12.92 1.31 7.68
C GLY A 53 11.53 0.88 7.21
N LYS A 54 10.93 -0.16 7.81
CA LYS A 54 9.54 -0.56 7.49
C LYS A 54 8.53 0.37 8.12
N LEU A 55 7.40 0.59 7.44
CA LEU A 55 6.30 1.42 7.95
C LEU A 55 5.79 0.86 9.27
N ALA A 56 5.73 1.67 10.32
CA ALA A 56 5.25 1.26 11.64
C ALA A 56 3.80 1.71 11.88
N SER A 57 3.44 2.92 11.44
CA SER A 57 2.07 3.42 11.59
C SER A 57 1.70 4.49 10.57
N VAL A 58 0.40 4.62 10.30
CA VAL A 58 -0.21 5.78 9.64
C VAL A 58 -1.27 6.37 10.58
N LYS A 59 -1.31 7.69 10.71
CA LYS A 59 -2.31 8.38 11.52
C LYS A 59 -2.95 9.52 10.73
N GLU A 60 -4.28 9.55 10.73
CA GLU A 60 -5.11 10.57 10.08
C GLU A 60 -6.24 10.98 11.02
N GLY A 61 -6.06 12.05 11.79
CA GLY A 61 -7.04 12.42 12.83
C GLY A 61 -7.24 11.29 13.86
N ASP A 62 -8.48 10.79 13.97
CA ASP A 62 -8.85 9.66 14.82
C ASP A 62 -8.60 8.29 14.16
N TYR A 63 -8.36 8.27 12.85
CA TYR A 63 -7.98 7.07 12.12
C TYR A 63 -6.52 6.71 12.41
N GLN A 64 -6.25 5.44 12.70
CA GLN A 64 -4.90 4.94 12.90
C GLN A 64 -4.71 3.54 12.33
N GLU A 65 -3.58 3.32 11.67
CA GLU A 65 -3.08 2.01 11.26
C GLU A 65 -1.74 1.72 11.94
N THR A 66 -1.49 0.46 12.26
CA THR A 66 -0.22 -0.04 12.81
C THR A 66 0.20 -1.32 12.11
N TYR A 67 1.52 -1.49 11.97
CA TYR A 67 2.14 -2.59 11.26
C TYR A 67 3.24 -3.20 12.14
N THR A 68 3.16 -4.51 12.35
CA THR A 68 4.19 -5.27 13.06
C THR A 68 4.67 -6.40 12.17
N TYR A 69 5.97 -6.66 12.19
CA TYR A 69 6.62 -7.58 11.28
C TYR A 69 7.36 -8.66 12.06
N THR A 70 7.30 -9.88 11.56
CA THR A 70 8.23 -10.96 11.89
C THR A 70 8.99 -11.37 10.63
N ALA A 71 9.77 -12.45 10.69
CA ALA A 71 10.49 -12.96 9.52
C ALA A 71 9.59 -13.40 8.37
N ASN A 72 8.36 -13.86 8.66
CA ASN A 72 7.45 -14.43 7.66
C ASN A 72 6.01 -13.93 7.76
N THR A 73 5.72 -13.01 8.68
CA THR A 73 4.39 -12.43 8.85
C THR A 73 4.41 -10.93 9.02
N MET A 74 3.34 -10.28 8.59
CA MET A 74 3.01 -8.90 8.93
C MET A 74 1.60 -8.85 9.50
N VAL A 75 1.42 -8.21 10.65
CA VAL A 75 0.11 -7.92 11.22
C VAL A 75 -0.21 -6.46 10.99
N TRP A 76 -1.29 -6.21 10.27
CA TRP A 76 -1.88 -4.89 10.09
C TRP A 76 -3.10 -4.75 10.97
N LYS A 77 -3.18 -3.64 11.70
CA LYS A 77 -4.31 -3.30 12.56
C LYS A 77 -4.73 -1.87 12.28
N PHE A 78 -6.04 -1.64 12.16
CA PHE A 78 -6.59 -0.29 12.03
C PHE A 78 -7.66 0.01 13.09
N ILE A 79 -7.81 1.30 13.39
CA ILE A 79 -8.78 1.87 14.31
C ILE A 79 -9.57 2.95 13.56
N ASP A 80 -10.88 2.76 13.43
CA ASP A 80 -11.84 3.72 12.83
C ASP A 80 -13.22 3.57 13.50
N GLY A 81 -13.41 4.14 14.70
CA GLY A 81 -14.62 3.93 15.51
C GLY A 81 -14.85 2.48 16.00
N GLY A 82 -13.90 1.60 15.71
CA GLY A 82 -13.80 0.18 16.04
C GLY A 82 -12.40 -0.31 15.70
N THR A 83 -12.07 -1.58 16.00
CA THR A 83 -10.74 -2.16 15.71
C THR A 83 -10.88 -3.38 14.82
N ALA A 84 -10.03 -3.47 13.80
CA ALA A 84 -9.89 -4.66 12.98
C ALA A 84 -8.41 -5.01 12.77
N THR A 85 -8.14 -6.28 12.47
CA THR A 85 -6.79 -6.83 12.38
C THR A 85 -6.74 -7.89 11.28
N THR A 86 -5.74 -7.79 10.41
CA THR A 86 -5.47 -8.76 9.34
C THR A 86 -4.02 -9.20 9.41
N THR A 87 -3.77 -10.49 9.18
CA THR A 87 -2.41 -11.05 9.11
C THR A 87 -2.07 -11.43 7.67
N TYR A 88 -0.86 -11.06 7.27
CA TYR A 88 -0.28 -11.33 5.98
C TYR A 88 0.94 -12.23 6.14
N THR A 89 1.19 -13.08 5.15
CA THR A 89 2.46 -13.81 5.02
C THR A 89 3.42 -12.99 4.17
N LEU A 90 4.70 -13.06 4.52
CA LEU A 90 5.78 -12.41 3.78
C LEU A 90 6.59 -13.43 2.98
N ASP A 91 7.12 -13.02 1.84
CA ASP A 91 8.15 -13.77 1.12
C ASP A 91 9.55 -13.53 1.71
N ALA A 92 10.57 -14.13 1.10
CA ALA A 92 11.95 -14.03 1.55
C ALA A 92 12.55 -12.61 1.39
N GLN A 93 11.91 -11.75 0.61
CA GLN A 93 12.28 -10.34 0.42
C GLN A 93 11.54 -9.43 1.41
N GLY A 94 10.64 -9.98 2.23
CA GLY A 94 9.81 -9.24 3.17
C GLY A 94 8.60 -8.56 2.52
N LEU A 95 8.28 -8.91 1.27
CA LEU A 95 7.08 -8.43 0.58
C LEU A 95 5.89 -9.31 0.95
N VAL A 96 4.70 -8.72 0.97
CA VAL A 96 3.47 -9.46 1.26
C VAL A 96 3.22 -10.48 0.16
N LYS A 97 3.14 -11.76 0.51
CA LYS A 97 2.90 -12.85 -0.43
C LYS A 97 1.43 -13.25 -0.48
N SER A 98 0.79 -13.34 0.69
CA SER A 98 -0.62 -13.69 0.79
C SER A 98 -1.28 -13.19 2.06
N SER A 99 -2.61 -13.16 2.07
CA SER A 99 -3.41 -13.08 3.29
C SER A 99 -4.49 -14.15 3.28
N SER A 100 -4.90 -14.56 4.49
CA SER A 100 -6.03 -15.45 4.68
C SER A 100 -6.99 -14.83 5.68
N GLU A 101 -8.24 -14.74 5.30
CA GLU A 101 -9.37 -14.37 6.14
C GLU A 101 -10.40 -15.51 6.13
N VAL A 102 -11.31 -15.53 7.10
CA VAL A 102 -12.26 -16.65 7.33
C VAL A 102 -13.01 -17.09 6.07
N ARG A 103 -13.20 -16.20 5.08
CA ARG A 103 -13.92 -16.50 3.83
C ARG A 103 -13.24 -16.01 2.55
N SER A 104 -11.99 -15.57 2.64
CA SER A 104 -11.26 -15.04 1.47
C SER A 104 -9.77 -15.25 1.60
N ASN A 105 -9.11 -15.43 0.47
CA ASN A 105 -7.66 -15.48 0.41
C ASN A 105 -7.19 -14.54 -0.70
N SER A 106 -6.09 -13.84 -0.47
CA SER A 106 -5.47 -12.98 -1.46
C SER A 106 -4.01 -13.36 -1.71
N THR A 107 -3.56 -13.24 -2.96
CA THR A 107 -2.15 -13.31 -3.35
C THR A 107 -1.72 -12.02 -4.02
N PHE A 108 -0.44 -11.69 -3.88
CA PHE A 108 0.14 -10.43 -4.29
C PHE A 108 1.36 -10.70 -5.18
N SER A 109 1.44 -10.00 -6.30
CA SER A 109 2.53 -10.12 -7.28
C SER A 109 3.21 -8.78 -7.47
N TYR A 110 4.53 -8.80 -7.67
CA TYR A 110 5.36 -7.61 -7.80
C TYR A 110 6.20 -7.68 -9.08
N ASN A 111 6.62 -6.53 -9.61
CA ASN A 111 7.62 -6.48 -10.67
C ASN A 111 9.05 -6.50 -10.09
N SER A 112 10.07 -6.46 -10.96
CA SER A 112 11.49 -6.48 -10.57
C SER A 112 11.92 -5.32 -9.66
N ASP A 113 11.19 -4.21 -9.71
CA ASP A 113 11.48 -3.02 -8.92
C ASP A 113 10.74 -3.04 -7.55
N GLY A 114 10.01 -4.13 -7.26
CA GLY A 114 9.26 -4.30 -6.02
C GLY A 114 7.89 -3.59 -6.00
N TYR A 115 7.41 -3.08 -7.13
CA TYR A 115 6.08 -2.48 -7.21
C TYR A 115 5.00 -3.56 -7.32
N LEU A 116 3.94 -3.45 -6.53
CA LEU A 116 2.78 -4.34 -6.58
C LEU A 116 2.10 -4.19 -7.95
N THR A 117 1.97 -5.29 -8.68
CA THR A 117 1.38 -5.33 -10.03
C THR A 117 0.04 -6.05 -10.07
N GLU A 118 -0.20 -7.01 -9.18
CA GLU A 118 -1.44 -7.77 -9.16
C GLU A 118 -1.85 -8.19 -7.75
N VAL A 119 -3.15 -8.11 -7.46
CA VAL A 119 -3.78 -8.77 -6.32
C VAL A 119 -4.86 -9.71 -6.86
N ASN A 120 -4.76 -11.00 -6.57
CA ASN A 120 -5.85 -11.95 -6.80
C ASN A 120 -6.53 -12.25 -5.49
N SER A 121 -7.85 -12.14 -5.46
CA SER A 121 -8.68 -12.51 -4.33
C SER A 121 -9.61 -13.65 -4.72
N SER A 122 -9.79 -14.59 -3.81
CA SER A 122 -10.73 -15.72 -3.93
C SER A 122 -11.69 -15.75 -2.75
N GLY A 123 -12.77 -16.54 -2.86
CA GLY A 123 -13.81 -16.64 -1.85
C GLY A 123 -14.87 -15.54 -1.98
N SER A 124 -15.36 -15.02 -0.85
CA SER A 124 -16.46 -14.04 -0.84
C SER A 124 -16.11 -12.69 -1.46
N LEU A 125 -14.81 -12.40 -1.64
CA LEU A 125 -14.29 -11.19 -2.29
C LEU A 125 -13.58 -11.52 -3.61
N SER A 126 -14.05 -12.53 -4.35
CA SER A 126 -13.41 -12.97 -5.58
C SER A 126 -13.25 -11.83 -6.59
N GLY A 127 -12.04 -11.70 -7.12
CA GLY A 127 -11.70 -10.61 -8.02
C GLY A 127 -10.20 -10.50 -8.26
N LYS A 128 -9.84 -9.61 -9.18
CA LYS A 128 -8.46 -9.31 -9.55
C LYS A 128 -8.28 -7.80 -9.58
N VAL A 129 -7.17 -7.31 -9.06
CA VAL A 129 -6.74 -5.91 -9.21
C VAL A 129 -5.38 -5.89 -9.90
N ILE A 130 -5.26 -5.13 -10.98
CA ILE A 130 -4.02 -4.92 -11.72
C ILE A 130 -3.57 -3.47 -11.55
N TYR A 131 -2.29 -3.27 -11.28
CA TYR A 131 -1.65 -1.97 -11.11
C TYR A 131 -0.62 -1.76 -12.21
N THR A 132 -0.73 -0.65 -12.94
CA THR A 132 0.24 -0.27 -13.97
C THR A 132 1.11 0.86 -13.47
N TRP A 133 2.42 0.66 -13.61
CA TRP A 133 3.44 1.61 -13.21
C TRP A 133 4.19 2.11 -14.44
N ILE A 134 4.38 3.43 -14.54
CA ILE A 134 5.20 4.05 -15.58
C ILE A 134 6.21 4.95 -14.88
N SER A 135 7.50 4.66 -15.08
CA SER A 135 8.61 5.42 -14.49
C SER A 135 8.49 5.60 -12.96
N GLY A 136 8.06 4.56 -12.25
CA GLY A 136 7.89 4.56 -10.80
C GLY A 136 6.59 5.20 -10.30
N ASN A 137 5.71 5.67 -11.19
CA ASN A 137 4.42 6.27 -10.84
C ASN A 137 3.27 5.32 -11.18
N LEU A 138 2.29 5.20 -10.30
CA LEU A 138 1.09 4.38 -10.53
C LEU A 138 0.14 5.13 -11.46
N THR A 139 0.00 4.66 -12.69
CA THR A 139 -0.80 5.36 -13.72
C THR A 139 -2.15 4.73 -13.98
N LYS A 140 -2.35 3.46 -13.59
CA LYS A 140 -3.62 2.76 -13.82
C LYS A 140 -3.89 1.72 -12.75
N VAL A 141 -5.17 1.63 -12.33
CA VAL A 141 -5.70 0.56 -11.49
C VAL A 141 -6.90 -0.05 -12.21
N GLU A 142 -6.87 -1.36 -12.43
CA GLU A 142 -7.98 -2.12 -13.01
C GLU A 142 -8.49 -3.12 -12.00
N LYS A 143 -9.76 -3.01 -11.63
CA LYS A 143 -10.41 -3.91 -10.67
C LYS A 143 -11.49 -4.70 -11.38
N THR A 144 -11.30 -6.01 -11.47
CA THR A 144 -12.28 -6.96 -11.98
C THR A 144 -12.93 -7.71 -10.82
N THR A 145 -14.25 -7.75 -10.82
CA THR A 145 -15.07 -8.52 -9.88
C THR A 145 -16.10 -9.35 -10.67
N VAL A 146 -16.91 -10.14 -9.96
CA VAL A 146 -18.05 -10.84 -10.58
C VAL A 146 -19.08 -9.89 -11.20
N TYR A 147 -19.09 -8.61 -10.81
CA TYR A 147 -20.02 -7.60 -11.31
C TYR A 147 -19.47 -6.80 -12.50
N GLY A 148 -18.22 -7.08 -12.92
CA GLY A 148 -17.56 -6.39 -14.03
C GLY A 148 -16.23 -5.76 -13.64
N THR A 149 -15.67 -5.02 -14.59
CA THR A 149 -14.36 -4.36 -14.48
C THR A 149 -14.53 -2.85 -14.35
N THR A 150 -13.81 -2.26 -13.41
CA THR A 150 -13.65 -0.80 -13.25
C THR A 150 -12.20 -0.44 -13.50
N THR A 151 -11.97 0.62 -14.28
CA THR A 151 -10.64 1.15 -14.57
C THR A 151 -10.52 2.56 -14.03
N ILE A 152 -9.41 2.84 -13.34
CA ILE A 152 -9.03 4.16 -12.85
C ILE A 152 -7.70 4.52 -13.50
N ASN A 153 -7.67 5.62 -14.25
CA ASN A 153 -6.44 6.21 -14.75
C ASN A 153 -6.02 7.34 -13.80
N ILE A 154 -4.73 7.39 -13.48
CA ILE A 154 -4.14 8.36 -12.57
C ILE A 154 -3.16 9.20 -13.38
N GLU A 155 -3.42 10.49 -13.42
CA GLU A 155 -2.56 11.48 -14.05
C GLU A 155 -1.86 12.30 -12.97
N TYR A 156 -0.55 12.45 -13.10
CA TYR A 156 0.24 13.31 -12.23
C TYR A 156 0.46 14.62 -12.97
N ASN A 157 -0.15 15.69 -12.49
CA ASN A 157 0.15 17.02 -12.98
C ASN A 157 1.55 17.38 -12.51
N THR A 158 2.47 17.63 -13.43
CA THR A 158 3.68 18.38 -13.12
C THR A 158 3.24 19.83 -12.93
N GLU A 159 3.02 20.24 -11.69
CA GLU A 159 2.92 21.67 -11.40
C GLU A 159 4.24 22.33 -11.82
N ASN A 160 4.13 23.37 -12.65
CA ASN A 160 5.21 24.29 -13.00
C ASN A 160 5.47 25.25 -11.84
#